data_AF-A0A672K5K2-F1
#
_entry.id   AF-A0A672K5K2-F1
#
_cell.length_a   1.000
_cell.length_b   1.000
_cell.length_c   1.000
_cell.angle_alpha   90.00
_cell.angle_beta   90.00
_cell.angle_gamma   90.00
#
_symmetry.space_group_name_H-M   'P 1'
#
loop_
_entity.id
_entity.type
_entity.pdbx_description
1 polymer ?
#
loop_
_entity_poly.entity_id
_entity_poly.type
_entity_poly.pdbx_seq_one_letter_code
_entity_poly.pdbx_strand_id
1 'polypeptide(L)'
;LLIDGSPVPMLREIRCRNLRGWLQEQFGRPLEQCEDMSLHNAAHVGDLDTLRTLLQEDRFKQFNADVDIDQRLDQRSMFGMHTLRTLAACPLFISAAYHHFPCFRMLLNAGANPNYNYNGPVSREALVRGRACCMLDAVLKLGCEPVFVSLLLDHGADPYLVPWYELDPDTMVRLKVNAEALRIYQEAKRNPRRLMNLCRITIREIMGKKHLSCISSLPLPETIIKFMFHKD
;
A
#
# COMPACT_ATOMS: atom_id res chain seq x y z
N LEU A 1 -7.74 4.41 32.32
CA LEU A 1 -7.10 3.69 31.19
C LEU A 1 -6.82 4.71 30.10
N LEU A 2 -5.70 5.41 30.24
CA LEU A 2 -5.26 6.47 29.34
C LEU A 2 -4.80 5.81 28.04
N ILE A 3 -5.50 6.10 26.95
CA ILE A 3 -5.07 5.76 25.60
C ILE A 3 -3.96 6.75 25.28
N ASP A 4 -2.72 6.31 25.48
CA ASP A 4 -1.54 7.10 25.15
C ASP A 4 -1.49 7.28 23.62
N GLY A 5 -1.93 8.47 23.17
CA GLY A 5 -1.82 8.98 21.80
C GLY A 5 -0.38 9.31 21.41
N SER A 6 0.58 8.50 21.85
CA SER A 6 1.97 8.60 21.45
C SER A 6 2.13 8.24 19.98
N PRO A 7 2.96 8.98 19.21
CA PRO A 7 3.19 8.67 17.81
C PRO A 7 3.83 7.30 17.79
N VAL A 8 3.40 6.39 16.91
CA VAL A 8 3.99 5.06 16.82
C VAL A 8 5.52 5.20 16.78
N PRO A 9 6.26 4.81 17.85
CA PRO A 9 7.71 5.04 17.97
C PRO A 9 8.50 4.42 16.80
N MET A 10 7.88 3.43 16.16
CA MET A 10 8.38 2.59 15.09
C MET A 10 8.68 3.32 13.76
N LEU A 11 7.96 4.38 13.36
CA LEU A 11 8.17 5.01 12.05
C LEU A 11 9.53 5.74 11.96
N ARG A 12 10.03 6.26 13.08
CA ARG A 12 11.41 6.75 13.20
C ARG A 12 12.42 5.60 13.24
N GLU A 13 12.07 4.46 13.84
CA GLU A 13 12.96 3.30 13.91
C GLU A 13 13.14 2.59 12.57
N ILE A 14 12.10 2.51 11.72
CA ILE A 14 12.19 1.89 10.39
C ILE A 14 13.24 2.62 9.53
N ARG A 15 13.28 3.95 9.56
CA ARG A 15 14.29 4.72 8.81
C ARG A 15 15.71 4.60 9.38
N CYS A 16 15.86 4.15 10.62
CA CYS A 16 17.15 4.10 11.30
C CYS A 16 17.72 2.68 11.47
N ARG A 17 17.00 1.61 11.12
CA ARG A 17 17.43 0.22 11.29
C ARG A 17 17.60 -0.50 9.95
N ASN A 18 18.50 -1.48 9.91
CA ASN A 18 18.64 -2.41 8.78
C ASN A 18 17.33 -3.22 8.63
N LEU A 19 16.71 -3.17 7.45
CA LEU A 19 15.46 -3.86 7.14
C LEU A 19 15.50 -5.34 7.52
N ARG A 20 16.63 -6.03 7.29
CA ARG A 20 16.81 -7.45 7.60
C ARG A 20 16.72 -7.73 9.10
N GLY A 21 17.40 -6.92 9.91
CA GLY A 21 17.40 -7.05 11.37
C GLY A 21 16.03 -6.70 11.96
N TRP A 22 15.38 -5.67 11.42
CA TRP A 22 14.02 -5.30 11.79
C TRP A 22 13.03 -6.42 11.47
N LEU A 23 13.06 -6.99 10.26
CA LEU A 23 12.21 -8.12 9.87
C LEU A 23 12.52 -9.36 10.75
N GLN A 24 13.77 -9.66 11.07
CA GLN A 24 14.13 -10.78 11.98
C GLN A 24 13.55 -10.61 13.39
N GLU A 25 13.69 -9.43 13.98
CA GLU A 25 13.08 -9.09 15.28
C GLU A 25 11.54 -9.21 15.23
N GLN A 26 10.93 -8.86 14.10
CA GLN A 26 9.47 -8.89 13.93
C GLN A 26 8.89 -10.27 13.55
N PHE A 27 9.67 -11.22 13.03
CA PHE A 27 9.13 -12.53 12.60
C PHE A 27 9.69 -13.73 13.38
N GLY A 28 10.65 -13.52 14.28
CA GLY A 28 11.04 -14.49 15.31
C GLY A 28 11.62 -15.82 14.80
N ARG A 29 11.93 -15.91 13.50
CA ARG A 29 12.59 -17.07 12.89
C ARG A 29 13.84 -16.64 12.12
N PRO A 30 14.83 -17.52 11.95
CA PRO A 30 15.84 -17.31 10.92
C PRO A 30 15.12 -17.07 9.59
N LEU A 31 15.44 -15.99 8.90
CA LEU A 31 14.94 -15.62 7.57
C LEU A 31 15.16 -16.72 6.50
N GLU A 32 15.78 -17.84 6.85
CA GLU A 32 16.08 -18.99 6.01
C GLU A 32 14.85 -19.78 5.55
N GLN A 33 13.67 -19.51 6.11
CA GLN A 33 12.38 -20.09 5.66
C GLN A 33 11.46 -19.07 4.96
N CYS A 34 11.91 -17.83 4.70
CA CYS A 34 11.15 -16.85 3.94
C CYS A 34 11.39 -17.08 2.44
N GLU A 35 10.40 -17.64 1.76
CA GLU A 35 10.31 -17.70 0.30
C GLU A 35 10.48 -16.28 -0.28
N ASP A 36 11.59 -16.05 -0.99
CA ASP A 36 11.96 -14.89 -1.81
C ASP A 36 11.49 -13.48 -1.36
N MET A 37 12.38 -12.74 -0.68
CA MET A 37 12.18 -11.33 -0.28
C MET A 37 12.69 -10.30 -1.30
N SER A 38 12.98 -10.71 -2.55
CA SER A 38 13.63 -9.85 -3.54
C SER A 38 12.81 -8.59 -3.85
N LEU A 39 11.47 -8.71 -3.87
CA LEU A 39 10.56 -7.59 -4.13
C LEU A 39 10.61 -6.55 -2.98
N HIS A 40 10.66 -6.98 -1.73
CA HIS A 40 10.76 -6.12 -0.55
C HIS A 40 12.10 -5.40 -0.51
N ASN A 41 13.19 -6.12 -0.79
CA ASN A 41 14.52 -5.55 -0.82
C ASN A 41 14.65 -4.49 -1.92
N ALA A 42 14.15 -4.79 -3.12
CA ALA A 42 14.17 -3.84 -4.23
C ALA A 42 13.31 -2.60 -3.93
N ALA A 43 12.12 -2.77 -3.32
CA ALA A 43 11.29 -1.65 -2.87
C ALA A 43 11.94 -0.83 -1.73
N HIS A 44 12.73 -1.46 -0.87
CA HIS A 44 13.44 -0.82 0.24
C HIS A 44 14.61 0.04 -0.22
N VAL A 45 15.42 -0.47 -1.17
CA VAL A 45 16.56 0.29 -1.71
C VAL A 45 16.15 1.24 -2.83
N GLY A 46 14.92 1.11 -3.34
CA GLY A 46 14.40 1.92 -4.44
C GLY A 46 14.86 1.47 -5.82
N ASP A 47 15.26 0.20 -5.97
CA ASP A 47 15.74 -0.37 -7.23
C ASP A 47 14.57 -0.68 -8.16
N LEU A 48 14.24 0.31 -8.99
CA LEU A 48 13.17 0.24 -9.97
C LEU A 48 13.45 -0.79 -11.06
N ASP A 49 14.70 -1.00 -11.45
CA ASP A 49 15.04 -1.90 -12.55
C ASP A 49 14.94 -3.36 -12.12
N THR A 50 15.40 -3.67 -10.90
CA THR A 50 15.18 -4.98 -10.29
C THR A 50 13.70 -5.23 -10.06
N LEU A 51 12.94 -4.29 -9.50
CA LEU A 51 11.49 -4.45 -9.35
C LEU A 51 10.80 -4.70 -10.71
N ARG A 52 11.21 -4.01 -11.78
CA ARG A 52 10.63 -4.20 -13.12
C ARG A 52 10.92 -5.61 -13.64
N THR A 53 12.15 -6.07 -13.47
CA THR A 53 12.58 -7.41 -13.89
C THR A 53 11.80 -8.48 -13.13
N LEU A 54 11.73 -8.36 -11.80
CA LEU A 54 10.98 -9.29 -10.94
C LEU A 54 9.50 -9.35 -11.32
N LEU A 55 8.85 -8.20 -11.56
CA LEU A 55 7.43 -8.16 -11.97
C LEU A 55 7.18 -8.73 -13.38
N GLN A 56 8.20 -8.82 -14.22
CA GLN A 56 8.12 -9.40 -15.56
C GLN A 56 8.41 -10.90 -15.60
N GLU A 57 9.11 -11.44 -14.60
CA GLU A 57 9.41 -12.87 -14.50
C GLU A 57 8.12 -13.71 -14.40
N ASP A 58 8.05 -14.80 -15.18
CA ASP A 58 6.86 -15.67 -15.19
C ASP A 58 6.60 -16.33 -13.84
N ARG A 59 7.62 -16.49 -12.97
CA ARG A 59 7.42 -16.97 -11.60
C ARG A 59 6.51 -16.04 -10.80
N PHE A 60 6.58 -14.73 -10.98
CA PHE A 60 5.69 -13.78 -10.31
C PHE A 60 4.29 -13.73 -10.95
N LYS A 61 4.18 -14.01 -12.26
CA LYS A 61 2.89 -14.16 -12.95
C LYS A 61 2.17 -15.47 -12.62
N GLN A 62 2.92 -16.55 -12.38
CA GLN A 62 2.42 -17.93 -12.32
C GLN A 62 2.22 -18.42 -10.88
N PHE A 63 3.01 -17.92 -9.91
CA PHE A 63 2.96 -18.39 -8.51
C PHE A 63 2.02 -17.64 -7.58
N ASN A 64 1.11 -16.81 -8.11
CA ASN A 64 0.24 -15.99 -7.28
C ASN A 64 1.04 -15.04 -6.38
N ALA A 65 2.24 -14.64 -6.82
CA ALA A 65 3.10 -13.68 -6.14
C ALA A 65 2.44 -12.32 -6.25
N ASP A 66 1.47 -12.18 -5.37
CA ASP A 66 0.68 -11.00 -5.27
C ASP A 66 1.63 -9.87 -4.84
N VAL A 67 1.56 -8.75 -5.55
CA VAL A 67 2.18 -7.47 -5.16
C VAL A 67 1.75 -7.07 -3.74
N ASP A 68 0.61 -7.59 -3.31
CA ASP A 68 0.16 -7.66 -1.94
C ASP A 68 0.48 -9.05 -1.35
N ILE A 69 0.86 -9.19 -0.08
CA ILE A 69 1.19 -10.52 0.47
C ILE A 69 -0.06 -11.42 0.54
N ASP A 70 -0.29 -12.25 -0.46
CA ASP A 70 -1.15 -13.44 -0.34
C ASP A 70 -0.25 -14.67 -0.15
N GLN A 71 0.37 -14.76 1.03
CA GLN A 71 0.89 -16.05 1.47
C GLN A 71 -0.31 -16.99 1.63
N ARG A 72 -0.43 -17.91 0.69
CA ARG A 72 -1.42 -18.99 0.58
C ARG A 72 -1.94 -19.40 1.97
N LEU A 73 -3.21 -19.05 2.18
CA LEU A 73 -4.03 -19.36 3.34
C LEU A 73 -4.17 -20.87 3.53
N ASP A 74 -3.25 -21.51 4.26
CA ASP A 74 -3.57 -22.81 4.86
C ASP A 74 -2.91 -23.08 6.21
N GLN A 75 -2.11 -22.16 6.75
CA GLN A 75 -1.52 -22.33 8.08
C GLN A 75 -1.38 -20.99 8.80
N ARG A 76 -2.38 -20.66 9.63
CA ARG A 76 -2.24 -20.63 11.10
C ARG A 76 -3.15 -19.63 11.80
N SER A 77 -3.96 -20.21 12.68
CA SER A 77 -4.29 -19.65 14.00
C SER A 77 -3.02 -19.29 14.77
N MET A 78 -3.13 -18.29 15.65
CA MET A 78 -2.19 -17.83 16.67
C MET A 78 -1.32 -16.62 16.27
N PHE A 79 -1.59 -15.52 16.96
CA PHE A 79 -0.67 -14.58 17.63
C PHE A 79 -1.22 -13.15 17.51
N GLY A 80 -1.37 -12.48 18.65
CA GLY A 80 -1.90 -11.11 18.75
C GLY A 80 -0.99 -10.09 18.06
N MET A 81 -1.14 -9.96 16.75
CA MET A 81 -0.28 -9.13 15.90
C MET A 81 -0.62 -7.64 16.04
N HIS A 82 0.39 -6.84 16.38
CA HIS A 82 0.33 -5.38 16.38
C HIS A 82 0.18 -4.85 14.95
N THR A 83 -0.82 -4.01 14.76
CA THR A 83 -1.43 -3.46 13.53
C THR A 83 -0.52 -2.99 12.39
N LEU A 84 0.72 -2.59 12.67
CA LEU A 84 1.67 -2.13 11.65
C LEU A 84 2.64 -3.22 11.16
N ARG A 85 2.71 -4.39 11.84
CA ARG A 85 3.40 -5.60 11.32
C ARG A 85 2.69 -6.16 10.07
N THR A 86 1.41 -5.86 9.94
CA THR A 86 0.49 -6.24 8.86
C THR A 86 0.86 -5.56 7.52
N LEU A 87 1.38 -4.32 7.54
CA LEU A 87 1.78 -3.57 6.32
C LEU A 87 3.28 -3.58 6.05
N ALA A 88 4.12 -3.79 7.04
CA ALA A 88 5.57 -3.74 6.86
C ALA A 88 6.15 -4.89 6.03
N ALA A 89 5.33 -5.90 5.76
CA ALA A 89 5.63 -6.94 4.79
C ALA A 89 5.08 -6.60 3.39
N CYS A 90 4.45 -5.45 3.17
CA CYS A 90 3.95 -5.03 1.86
C CYS A 90 5.02 -4.18 1.13
N PRO A 91 5.52 -4.59 -0.06
CA PRO A 91 6.45 -3.79 -0.86
C PRO A 91 5.92 -2.38 -1.17
N LEU A 92 4.59 -2.23 -1.32
CA LEU A 92 3.95 -0.93 -1.52
C LEU A 92 4.14 -0.01 -0.31
N PHE A 93 3.93 -0.52 0.91
CA PHE A 93 4.20 0.24 2.14
C PHE A 93 5.69 0.58 2.29
N ILE A 94 6.58 -0.37 2.03
CA ILE A 94 8.04 -0.17 2.11
C ILE A 94 8.45 0.98 1.18
N SER A 95 8.05 0.95 -0.09
CA SER A 95 8.40 2.02 -1.04
C SER A 95 7.88 3.40 -0.60
N ALA A 96 6.72 3.50 0.07
CA ALA A 96 6.25 4.75 0.67
C ALA A 96 7.05 5.18 1.90
N ALA A 97 7.39 4.24 2.80
CA ALA A 97 8.15 4.52 4.03
C ALA A 97 9.53 5.13 3.72
N TYR A 98 10.15 4.70 2.62
CA TYR A 98 11.42 5.17 2.09
C TYR A 98 11.29 6.22 0.98
N HIS A 99 10.08 6.69 0.68
CA HIS A 99 9.81 7.75 -0.32
C HIS A 99 10.27 7.42 -1.75
N HIS A 100 10.31 6.14 -2.12
CA HIS A 100 10.64 5.68 -3.47
C HIS A 100 9.41 5.70 -4.38
N PHE A 101 8.98 6.91 -4.79
CA PHE A 101 7.79 7.11 -5.62
C PHE A 101 7.78 6.31 -6.94
N PRO A 102 8.89 6.16 -7.69
CA PRO A 102 8.88 5.33 -8.90
C PRO A 102 8.54 3.86 -8.63
N CYS A 103 9.08 3.30 -7.55
CA CYS A 103 8.79 1.94 -7.11
C CYS A 103 7.32 1.80 -6.68
N PHE A 104 6.85 2.77 -5.90
CA PHE A 104 5.46 2.86 -5.45
C PHE A 104 4.47 2.88 -6.63
N ARG A 105 4.75 3.71 -7.64
CA ARG A 105 3.98 3.79 -8.90
C ARG A 105 3.99 2.48 -9.66
N MET A 106 5.14 1.84 -9.78
CA MET A 106 5.23 0.59 -10.53
C MET A 106 4.46 -0.54 -9.86
N LEU A 107 4.48 -0.65 -8.54
CA LEU A 107 3.71 -1.62 -7.78
C LEU A 107 2.19 -1.41 -7.95
N LEU A 108 1.71 -0.17 -7.88
CA LEU A 108 0.29 0.15 -8.14
C LEU A 108 -0.12 -0.14 -9.59
N ASN A 109 0.74 0.17 -10.57
CA ASN A 109 0.49 -0.15 -11.98
C ASN A 109 0.41 -1.66 -12.23
N ALA A 110 1.24 -2.44 -11.52
CA ALA A 110 1.20 -3.90 -11.50
C ALA A 110 -0.02 -4.49 -10.77
N GLY A 111 -0.85 -3.64 -10.16
CA GLY A 111 -2.13 -4.03 -9.58
C GLY A 111 -2.13 -4.17 -8.06
N ALA A 112 -1.14 -3.60 -7.35
CA ALA A 112 -1.14 -3.60 -5.89
C ALA A 112 -2.44 -2.95 -5.38
N ASN A 113 -3.09 -3.58 -4.42
CA ASN A 113 -4.37 -3.11 -3.91
C ASN A 113 -4.10 -1.89 -3.01
N PRO A 114 -4.57 -0.69 -3.37
CA PRO A 114 -4.35 0.51 -2.57
C PRO A 114 -5.07 0.47 -1.21
N ASN A 115 -6.05 -0.43 -1.05
CA ASN A 115 -6.78 -0.68 0.20
C ASN A 115 -6.33 -1.97 0.90
N TYR A 116 -5.18 -2.54 0.50
CA TYR A 116 -4.67 -3.77 1.07
C TYR A 116 -4.53 -3.71 2.59
N ASN A 117 -4.94 -4.79 3.26
CA ASN A 117 -4.74 -4.99 4.68
C ASN A 117 -4.63 -6.49 4.95
N TYR A 118 -3.53 -6.90 5.57
CA TYR A 118 -3.23 -8.31 5.81
C TYR A 118 -4.21 -8.99 6.80
N ASN A 119 -4.87 -8.23 7.67
CA ASN A 119 -5.89 -8.79 8.59
C ASN A 119 -7.29 -8.94 7.95
N GLY A 120 -7.40 -8.86 6.62
CA GLY A 120 -8.66 -8.93 5.88
C GLY A 120 -9.25 -7.55 5.56
N PRO A 121 -10.50 -7.50 5.05
CA PRO A 121 -11.14 -6.25 4.65
C PRO A 121 -11.07 -5.20 5.75
N VAL A 122 -10.64 -3.99 5.38
CA VAL A 122 -10.54 -2.87 6.32
C VAL A 122 -11.94 -2.45 6.75
N SER A 123 -12.24 -2.56 8.05
CA SER A 123 -13.43 -1.96 8.65
C SER A 123 -13.09 -0.68 9.40
N ARG A 124 -14.01 0.29 9.41
CA ARG A 124 -13.85 1.53 10.17
C ARG A 124 -13.65 1.24 11.66
N GLU A 125 -14.32 0.21 12.16
CA GLU A 125 -14.23 -0.28 13.53
C GLU A 125 -12.83 -0.82 13.89
N ALA A 126 -12.14 -1.47 12.95
CA ALA A 126 -10.78 -1.96 13.14
C ALA A 126 -9.77 -0.81 13.10
N LEU A 127 -9.97 0.16 12.22
CA LEU A 127 -9.12 1.35 12.09
C LEU A 127 -9.19 2.24 13.34
N VAL A 128 -10.39 2.57 13.81
CA VAL A 128 -10.61 3.43 15.00
C VAL A 128 -10.02 2.80 16.26
N ARG A 129 -10.09 1.47 16.39
CA ARG A 129 -9.47 0.74 17.51
C ARG A 129 -7.96 0.55 17.36
N GLY A 130 -7.36 1.10 16.31
CA GLY A 130 -5.94 0.95 16.00
C GLY A 130 -5.54 -0.50 15.73
N ARG A 131 -6.43 -1.34 15.19
CA ARG A 131 -6.25 -2.77 14.87
C ARG A 131 -6.04 -3.04 13.37
N ALA A 132 -6.24 -2.03 12.53
CA ALA A 132 -5.91 -2.03 11.10
C ALA A 132 -5.24 -0.70 10.71
N CYS A 133 -4.51 -0.70 9.59
CA CYS A 133 -3.98 0.50 8.95
C CYS A 133 -4.30 0.40 7.45
N CYS A 134 -4.72 1.49 6.82
CA CYS A 134 -4.89 1.56 5.38
C CYS A 134 -3.73 2.34 4.74
N MET A 135 -3.45 2.09 3.46
CA MET A 135 -2.28 2.70 2.81
C MET A 135 -2.35 4.23 2.78
N LEU A 136 -3.55 4.82 2.63
CA LEU A 136 -3.74 6.27 2.70
C LEU A 136 -3.38 6.86 4.07
N ASP A 137 -3.78 6.21 5.17
CA ASP A 137 -3.41 6.62 6.53
C ASP A 137 -1.88 6.55 6.72
N ALA A 138 -1.26 5.48 6.22
CA ALA A 138 0.19 5.30 6.27
C ALA A 138 0.94 6.41 5.53
N VAL A 139 0.63 6.72 4.27
CA VAL A 139 1.37 7.74 3.50
C VAL A 139 1.24 9.13 4.12
N LEU A 140 0.08 9.45 4.70
CA LEU A 140 -0.12 10.73 5.36
C LEU A 140 0.69 10.82 6.66
N LYS A 141 0.71 9.76 7.48
CA LYS A 141 1.54 9.66 8.70
C LYS A 141 3.04 9.65 8.42
N LEU A 142 3.45 9.15 7.25
CA LEU A 142 4.84 9.12 6.80
C LEU A 142 5.34 10.48 6.28
N GLY A 143 4.42 11.44 6.10
CA GLY A 143 4.71 12.74 5.50
C GLY A 143 5.12 12.63 4.03
N CYS A 144 4.58 11.64 3.30
CA CYS A 144 4.86 11.46 1.88
C CYS A 144 4.43 12.68 1.06
N GLU A 145 5.09 12.85 -0.09
CA GLU A 145 4.73 13.89 -1.05
C GLU A 145 3.29 13.72 -1.57
N PRO A 146 2.62 14.81 -1.99
CA PRO A 146 1.23 14.78 -2.45
C PRO A 146 0.97 13.82 -3.61
N VAL A 147 2.01 13.52 -4.39
CA VAL A 147 1.96 12.56 -5.50
C VAL A 147 1.64 11.13 -5.05
N PHE A 148 2.02 10.72 -3.83
CA PHE A 148 1.67 9.40 -3.29
C PHE A 148 0.17 9.30 -3.01
N VAL A 149 -0.42 10.34 -2.41
CA VAL A 149 -1.86 10.40 -2.11
C VAL A 149 -2.66 10.44 -3.41
N SER A 150 -2.25 11.30 -4.36
CA SER A 150 -2.91 11.43 -5.66
C SER A 150 -2.93 10.10 -6.41
N LEU A 151 -1.80 9.39 -6.43
CA LEU A 151 -1.67 8.11 -7.10
C LEU A 151 -2.50 7.01 -6.42
N LEU A 152 -2.49 6.92 -5.08
CA LEU A 152 -3.37 6.00 -4.35
C LEU A 152 -4.83 6.23 -4.69
N LEU A 153 -5.26 7.49 -4.68
CA LEU A 153 -6.63 7.85 -5.05
C LEU A 153 -6.92 7.45 -6.50
N ASP A 154 -6.02 7.72 -7.44
CA ASP A 154 -6.19 7.38 -8.86
C ASP A 154 -6.37 5.86 -9.08
N HIS A 155 -5.71 5.04 -8.26
CA HIS A 155 -5.78 3.58 -8.26
C HIS A 155 -6.94 2.97 -7.46
N GLY A 156 -7.77 3.79 -6.79
CA GLY A 156 -8.96 3.31 -6.09
C GLY A 156 -8.87 3.27 -4.57
N ALA A 157 -7.88 3.90 -3.96
CA ALA A 157 -7.82 4.01 -2.50
C ALA A 157 -9.08 4.69 -1.92
N ASP A 158 -9.73 4.06 -0.96
CA ASP A 158 -10.94 4.60 -0.37
C ASP A 158 -10.58 5.61 0.74
N PRO A 159 -10.84 6.93 0.54
CA PRO A 159 -10.54 7.94 1.55
C PRO A 159 -11.39 7.79 2.82
N TYR A 160 -12.50 7.05 2.77
CA TYR A 160 -13.36 6.83 3.93
C TYR A 160 -12.75 5.87 4.95
N LEU A 161 -11.78 5.05 4.54
CA LEU A 161 -11.00 4.16 5.41
C LEU A 161 -9.94 4.90 6.25
N VAL A 162 -9.77 6.21 6.08
CA VAL A 162 -8.78 6.96 6.85
C VAL A 162 -9.46 7.56 8.10
N PRO A 163 -9.09 7.17 9.33
CA PRO A 163 -9.79 7.57 10.57
C PRO A 163 -9.45 9.00 11.04
N TRP A 164 -9.32 9.96 10.13
CA TRP A 164 -8.80 11.31 10.42
C TRP A 164 -9.87 12.37 10.70
N TYR A 165 -11.10 11.94 10.98
CA TYR A 165 -12.20 12.85 11.33
C TYR A 165 -12.13 13.32 12.79
N GLU A 166 -11.23 12.71 13.58
CA GLU A 166 -11.21 12.78 15.05
C GLU A 166 -9.82 13.09 15.62
N LEU A 167 -8.82 13.38 14.76
CA LEU A 167 -7.46 13.69 15.23
C LEU A 167 -7.35 15.18 15.58
N ASP A 168 -6.83 15.45 16.77
CA ASP A 168 -6.59 16.80 17.21
C ASP A 168 -5.45 17.46 16.39
N PRO A 169 -5.49 18.79 16.20
CA PRO A 169 -4.46 19.53 15.47
C PRO A 169 -3.03 19.29 15.99
N ASP A 170 -2.83 19.08 17.29
CA ASP A 170 -1.51 18.84 17.87
C ASP A 170 -0.94 17.48 17.43
N THR A 171 -1.79 16.45 17.31
CA THR A 171 -1.40 15.16 16.72
C THR A 171 -0.98 15.31 15.26
N MET A 172 -1.66 16.16 14.48
CA MET A 172 -1.26 16.42 13.09
C MET A 172 0.11 17.10 13.00
N VAL A 173 0.39 18.06 13.88
CA VAL A 173 1.68 18.75 13.97
C VAL A 173 2.80 17.77 14.36
N ARG A 174 2.54 16.89 15.35
CA ARG A 174 3.51 15.86 15.80
C ARG A 174 3.87 14.88 14.69
N LEU A 175 2.91 14.53 13.84
CA LEU A 175 3.10 13.59 12.73
C LEU A 175 3.79 14.23 11.51
N LYS A 176 4.03 15.55 11.50
CA LYS A 176 4.62 16.28 10.36
C LYS A 176 3.92 15.96 9.03
N VAL A 177 2.59 15.96 9.05
CA VAL A 177 1.79 15.68 7.85
C VAL A 177 2.07 16.76 6.81
N ASN A 178 2.29 16.34 5.56
CA ASN A 178 2.40 17.27 4.45
C ASN A 178 1.04 17.96 4.20
N ALA A 179 1.00 19.29 4.28
CA ALA A 179 -0.22 20.08 4.19
C ALA A 179 -0.94 19.91 2.83
N GLU A 180 -0.19 19.82 1.74
CA GLU A 180 -0.76 19.66 0.41
C GLU A 180 -1.30 18.23 0.20
N ALA A 181 -0.58 17.22 0.69
CA ALA A 181 -1.07 15.83 0.68
C ALA A 181 -2.38 15.68 1.47
N LEU A 182 -2.47 16.35 2.64
CA LEU A 182 -3.68 16.42 3.44
C LEU A 182 -4.83 17.10 2.68
N ARG A 183 -4.55 18.21 1.98
CA ARG A 183 -5.56 18.94 1.19
C ARG A 183 -6.16 18.06 0.10
N ILE A 184 -5.33 17.36 -0.66
CA ILE A 184 -5.76 16.42 -1.71
C ILE A 184 -6.63 15.29 -1.10
N TYR A 185 -6.20 14.71 0.02
CA TYR A 185 -6.99 13.70 0.72
C TYR A 185 -8.37 14.24 1.15
N GLN A 186 -8.41 15.42 1.79
CA GLN A 186 -9.66 16.04 2.25
C GLN A 186 -10.60 16.37 1.09
N GLU A 187 -10.06 16.81 -0.04
CA GLU A 187 -10.82 17.06 -1.26
C GLU A 187 -11.44 15.78 -1.81
N ALA A 188 -10.66 14.70 -1.93
CA ALA A 188 -11.14 13.41 -2.42
C ALA A 188 -12.20 12.77 -1.53
N LYS A 189 -12.20 13.11 -0.24
CA LYS A 189 -13.18 12.66 0.74
C LYS A 189 -14.51 13.41 0.67
N ARG A 190 -14.50 14.66 0.21
CA ARG A 190 -15.71 15.49 0.04
C ARG A 190 -16.36 15.33 -1.32
N ASN A 191 -15.56 14.94 -2.32
CA ASN A 191 -16.00 14.88 -3.71
C ASN A 191 -16.12 13.42 -4.19
N PRO A 192 -17.27 13.01 -4.75
CA PRO A 192 -17.39 11.70 -5.36
C PRO A 192 -16.46 11.58 -6.58
N ARG A 193 -15.93 10.36 -6.79
CA ARG A 193 -15.08 10.04 -7.95
C ARG A 193 -15.86 10.21 -9.25
N ARG A 194 -15.16 10.63 -10.31
CA ARG A 194 -15.73 10.64 -11.67
C ARG A 194 -16.11 9.22 -12.09
N LEU A 195 -17.23 9.09 -12.82
CA LEU A 195 -17.71 7.81 -13.32
C LEU A 195 -16.64 7.05 -14.13
N MET A 196 -15.87 7.73 -14.98
CA MET A 196 -14.78 7.09 -15.74
C MET A 196 -13.72 6.45 -14.85
N ASN A 197 -13.37 7.10 -13.73
CA ASN A 197 -12.40 6.55 -12.79
C ASN A 197 -12.98 5.34 -12.05
N LEU A 198 -14.27 5.38 -11.69
CA LEU A 198 -14.98 4.24 -11.12
C LEU A 198 -14.99 3.05 -12.09
N CYS A 199 -15.35 3.28 -13.36
CA CYS A 199 -15.30 2.25 -14.39
C CYS A 199 -13.90 1.65 -14.52
N ARG A 200 -12.85 2.48 -14.54
CA ARG A 200 -11.47 2.00 -14.59
C ARG A 200 -11.12 1.09 -13.42
N ILE A 201 -11.45 1.52 -12.19
CA ILE A 201 -11.18 0.75 -10.98
C ILE A 201 -11.91 -0.58 -11.02
N THR A 202 -13.21 -0.56 -11.28
CA THR A 202 -14.04 -1.77 -11.35
C THR A 202 -13.56 -2.74 -12.42
N ILE A 203 -13.19 -2.26 -13.62
CA ILE A 203 -12.65 -3.12 -14.68
C ILE A 203 -11.32 -3.74 -14.25
N ARG A 204 -10.40 -2.95 -13.67
CA ARG A 204 -9.11 -3.46 -13.20
C ARG A 204 -9.27 -4.47 -12.07
N GLU A 205 -10.22 -4.26 -11.16
CA GLU A 205 -10.58 -5.19 -10.09
C GLU A 205 -11.14 -6.50 -10.65
N ILE A 206 -12.08 -6.44 -11.61
CA ILE A 206 -12.67 -7.62 -12.25
C ILE A 206 -11.63 -8.43 -13.04
N MET A 207 -10.77 -7.75 -13.79
CA MET A 207 -9.67 -8.42 -14.51
C MET A 207 -8.70 -9.08 -13.53
N GLY A 208 -8.48 -8.46 -12.38
CA GLY A 208 -7.52 -8.89 -11.39
C GLY A 208 -6.08 -8.78 -11.89
N LYS A 209 -5.13 -8.88 -10.95
CA LYS A 209 -3.70 -8.66 -11.18
C LYS A 209 -3.14 -9.49 -12.34
N LYS A 210 -3.61 -10.74 -12.48
CA LYS A 210 -3.17 -11.70 -13.50
C LYS A 210 -3.56 -11.31 -14.92
N HIS A 211 -4.72 -10.69 -15.10
CA HIS A 211 -5.27 -10.39 -16.44
C HIS A 211 -5.24 -8.89 -16.76
N LEU A 212 -4.56 -8.06 -15.97
CA LEU A 212 -4.36 -6.64 -16.31
C LEU A 212 -3.69 -6.47 -17.67
N SER A 213 -2.76 -7.35 -18.04
CA SER A 213 -2.13 -7.33 -19.37
C SER A 213 -3.11 -7.62 -20.50
N CYS A 214 -4.19 -8.37 -20.24
CA CYS A 214 -5.24 -8.70 -21.20
C CYS A 214 -6.21 -7.54 -21.46
N ILE A 215 -6.13 -6.43 -20.72
CA ILE A 215 -6.95 -5.23 -21.02
C ILE A 215 -6.71 -4.74 -22.45
N SER A 216 -5.50 -4.94 -22.99
CA SER A 216 -5.16 -4.56 -24.36
C SER A 216 -5.88 -5.37 -25.45
N SER A 217 -6.46 -6.54 -25.11
CA SER A 217 -7.23 -7.36 -26.06
C SER A 217 -8.72 -7.04 -26.07
N LEU A 218 -9.19 -6.15 -25.19
CA LEU A 218 -10.58 -5.69 -25.19
C LEU A 218 -10.89 -4.90 -26.47
N PRO A 219 -12.11 -5.02 -27.04
CA PRO A 219 -12.54 -4.26 -28.21
C PRO A 219 -12.87 -2.81 -27.83
N LEU A 220 -11.88 -2.07 -27.32
CA LEU A 220 -11.99 -0.69 -26.86
C LEU A 220 -11.02 0.22 -27.64
N PRO A 221 -11.32 1.52 -27.77
CA PRO A 221 -10.39 2.49 -28.36
C PRO A 221 -9.05 2.54 -27.61
N GLU A 222 -7.95 2.77 -28.33
CA GLU A 222 -6.60 2.82 -27.74
C GLU A 222 -6.47 3.87 -26.62
N THR A 223 -7.18 4.99 -26.72
CA THR A 223 -7.24 6.03 -25.70
C THR A 223 -7.83 5.52 -24.38
N ILE A 224 -8.88 4.69 -24.45
CA ILE A 224 -9.49 4.06 -23.27
C ILE A 224 -8.56 3.00 -22.71
N ILE A 225 -7.89 2.22 -23.56
CA ILE A 225 -6.89 1.23 -23.13
C ILE A 225 -5.73 1.92 -22.39
N LYS A 226 -5.19 3.02 -22.92
CA LYS A 226 -4.16 3.85 -22.25
C LYS A 226 -4.65 4.36 -20.90
N PHE A 227 -5.86 4.92 -20.86
CA PHE A 227 -6.49 5.37 -19.62
C PHE A 227 -6.63 4.22 -18.59
N MET A 228 -6.97 2.99 -19.00
CA MET A 228 -7.02 1.82 -18.12
C MET A 228 -5.64 1.42 -17.56
N PHE A 229 -4.56 1.72 -18.29
CA PHE A 229 -3.18 1.45 -17.87
C PHE A 229 -2.53 2.62 -17.11
N HIS A 230 -3.29 3.67 -16.78
CA HIS A 230 -2.74 4.89 -16.18
C HIS A 230 -1.62 5.52 -17.03
N LYS A 231 -1.79 5.45 -18.36
CA LYS A 231 -0.93 6.09 -19.36
C LYS A 231 -1.74 7.21 -20.02
N ASP A 232 -1.19 8.41 -20.06
CA ASP A 232 -1.79 9.56 -20.75
C ASP A 232 -1.66 9.42 -22.27
#